data_AF-A0A926ZZ12-F1
#
_entry.id   AF-A0A926ZZ12-F1
#
_cell.length_a   1.000
_cell.length_b   1.000
_cell.length_c   1.000
_cell.angle_alpha   90.00
_cell.angle_beta   90.00
_cell.angle_gamma   90.00
#
_symmetry.space_group_name_H-M   'P 1'
#
loop_
_entity.id
_entity.type
_entity.pdbx_description
1 polymer ?
#
loop_
_entity_poly.entity_id
_entity_poly.type
_entity_poly.pdbx_seq_one_letter_code
_entity_poly.pdbx_strand_id
1 'polypeptide(L)' 'MTNKELLLQEIDSMSEIKLIETLNIVRTIKQKQSKSPHCPGLGKSIFRHAGKWVGDDLKECLEIVESSRGLAEF' A
#
# COMPACT_ATOMS: atom_id res chain seq x y z
N MET A 1 -24.09 -6.89 25.58
CA MET A 1 -22.66 -7.13 25.35
C MET A 1 -22.12 -6.04 24.44
N THR A 2 -21.20 -5.23 24.94
CA THR A 2 -20.46 -4.26 24.13
C THR A 2 -19.26 -4.95 23.46
N ASN A 3 -18.78 -4.42 22.33
CA ASN A 3 -17.59 -4.99 21.65
C ASN A 3 -16.34 -5.03 22.56
N LYS A 4 -16.29 -4.17 23.58
CA LYS A 4 -15.23 -4.18 24.60
C LYS A 4 -15.33 -5.38 25.54
N GLU A 5 -16.55 -5.73 25.96
CA GLU A 5 -16.80 -6.88 26.84
C GLU A 5 -16.45 -8.20 26.15
N LEU A 6 -16.79 -8.34 24.87
CA LEU A 6 -16.43 -9.53 24.08
C LEU A 6 -14.91 -9.70 23.95
N LEU A 7 -14.17 -8.60 23.77
CA LEU A 7 -12.71 -8.63 23.71
C LEU A 7 -12.07 -9.05 25.03
N LEU A 8 -12.59 -8.57 26.16
CA LEU A 8 -12.08 -8.95 27.49
C LEU A 8 -12.30 -10.43 27.77
N GLN A 9 -13.47 -10.96 27.43
CA GLN A 9 -13.77 -12.38 27.57
C GLN A 9 -12.83 -13.27 26.74
N GLU A 10 -12.54 -12.86 25.50
CA GLU A 10 -11.62 -13.61 24.62
C GLU A 10 -10.18 -13.57 25.15
N ILE A 11 -9.74 -12.41 25.66
CA ILE A 11 -8.41 -12.19 26.24
C ILE A 11 -8.18 -13.12 27.45
N ASP A 12 -9.16 -13.26 28.33
CA ASP A 12 -9.06 -14.10 29.53
C ASP A 12 -8.89 -15.59 29.19
N SER A 13 -9.36 -16.03 28.02
CA SER A 13 -9.23 -17.41 27.54
C SER A 13 -7.96 -17.69 26.75
N MET A 14 -7.18 -16.65 26.43
CA MET A 14 -6.08 -16.72 25.48
C MET A 14 -4.71 -16.94 26.14
N SER A 15 -3.77 -17.55 25.40
CA SER A 15 -2.41 -17.76 25.88
C SER A 15 -1.54 -16.49 25.78
N GLU A 16 -0.58 -16.35 26.70
CA GLU A 16 0.35 -15.21 26.80
C GLU A 16 1.03 -14.85 25.47
N ILE A 17 1.43 -15.86 24.70
CA ILE A 17 2.09 -15.69 23.39
C ILE A 17 1.17 -14.98 22.39
N LYS A 18 -0.11 -15.37 22.34
CA LYS A 18 -1.11 -14.75 21.47
C LYS A 18 -1.48 -13.34 21.96
N LEU A 19 -1.44 -13.10 23.27
CA LEU A 19 -1.66 -11.76 23.85
C LEU A 19 -0.59 -10.77 23.40
N ILE A 20 0.68 -11.20 23.38
CA ILE A 20 1.80 -10.38 22.89
C ILE A 20 1.63 -10.03 21.41
N GLU A 21 1.28 -11.01 20.57
CA GLU A 21 1.03 -10.79 19.15
C GLU A 21 -0.14 -9.83 18.91
N THR A 22 -1.24 -10.03 19.64
CA THR A 22 -2.42 -9.16 19.59
C THR A 22 -2.09 -7.73 20.01
N LEU A 23 -1.28 -7.55 21.07
CA LEU A 23 -0.80 -6.25 21.50
C LEU A 23 0.02 -5.53 20.42
N ASN A 24 0.89 -6.26 19.71
CA ASN A 24 1.68 -5.71 18.62
C ASN A 24 0.79 -5.27 17.44
N ILE A 25 -0.25 -6.04 17.12
CA ILE A 25 -1.24 -5.67 16.09
C ILE A 25 -1.98 -4.39 16.50
N VAL A 26 -2.49 -4.32 17.73
CA VAL A 26 -3.20 -3.12 18.23
C VAL A 26 -2.31 -1.88 18.22
N ARG A 27 -1.04 -2.01 18.63
CA ARG A 27 -0.05 -0.93 18.55
C ARG A 27 0.20 -0.50 17.11
N THR A 28 0.31 -1.45 16.19
CA THR A 28 0.48 -1.18 14.76
C THR A 28 -0.72 -0.41 14.19
N ILE A 29 -1.94 -0.79 14.56
CA ILE A 29 -3.17 -0.10 14.14
C ILE A 29 -3.18 1.34 14.66
N LYS A 30 -2.84 1.57 15.94
CA LYS A 30 -2.75 2.91 16.52
C LYS A 30 -1.68 3.78 15.84
N GLN A 31 -0.52 3.20 15.52
CA GLN A 31 0.56 3.91 14.82
C GLN A 31 0.23 4.22 13.35
N LYS A 32 -0.52 3.34 12.66
CA LYS A 32 -1.01 3.60 11.30
C LYS A 32 -2.05 4.71 11.23
N GLN A 33 -2.81 4.95 12.30
CA GLN A 33 -3.77 6.05 12.35
C GLN A 33 -3.08 7.41 12.59
N SER A 34 -1.93 7.44 13.29
CA SER A 34 -1.20 8.70 13.53
C SER A 34 -0.30 9.14 12.37
N LYS A 35 0.00 8.23 11.43
CA LYS A 35 0.73 8.54 10.20
C LYS A 35 -0.18 8.25 9.01
N SER A 36 -0.72 9.29 8.37
CA SER A 36 -1.44 9.10 7.10
C SER A 36 -0.58 8.22 6.18
N PRO A 37 -1.10 7.14 5.59
CA PRO A 37 -0.29 6.27 4.78
C PRO A 37 0.09 7.03 3.51
N HIS A 38 1.26 7.65 3.51
CA HIS A 38 1.99 7.90 2.29
C HIS A 38 2.52 6.55 1.83
N CYS A 39 1.63 5.75 1.24
CA CYS A 39 1.97 4.55 0.49
C CYS A 39 2.19 4.98 -0.96
N PRO A 40 3.44 5.17 -1.41
CA PRO A 40 3.72 5.45 -2.82
C PRO A 40 3.27 4.31 -3.76
N GLY A 41 3.04 3.10 -3.23
CA GLY A 41 2.66 1.90 -3.98
C GLY A 41 1.18 1.52 -3.97
N LEU A 42 0.25 2.36 -3.49
CA LEU A 42 -1.18 2.07 -3.66
C LEU A 42 -1.62 2.65 -5.01
N GLY A 43 -2.16 1.84 -5.91
CA GLY A 43 -2.56 2.17 -7.30
C GLY A 43 -3.48 3.39 -7.50
N LYS A 44 -3.83 4.09 -6.41
CA LYS A 44 -4.26 5.49 -6.43
C LYS A 44 -3.20 6.45 -6.99
N SER A 45 -1.92 6.05 -7.16
CA SER A 45 -0.91 6.88 -7.83
C SER A 45 -1.17 6.99 -9.33
N ILE A 46 -1.53 5.90 -10.00
CA ILE A 46 -1.75 5.87 -11.45
C ILE A 46 -2.96 6.75 -11.83
N PHE A 47 -4.04 6.65 -11.06
CA PHE A 47 -5.23 7.49 -11.25
C PHE A 47 -5.01 8.99 -10.97
N ARG A 48 -3.92 9.39 -10.29
CA ARG A 48 -3.57 10.83 -10.16
C ARG A 48 -3.06 11.43 -11.47
N HIS A 49 -2.53 10.58 -12.34
CA HIS A 49 -1.93 10.98 -13.62
C HIS A 49 -2.82 10.61 -14.80
N ALA A 50 -3.70 9.61 -14.67
CA ALA A 50 -4.70 9.26 -15.70
C ALA A 50 -5.59 10.48 -16.02
N GLY A 51 -5.67 10.87 -17.30
CA GLY A 51 -6.47 12.01 -17.77
C GLY A 51 -5.81 13.39 -17.66
N LYS A 52 -4.60 13.50 -17.09
CA LYS A 52 -3.77 14.73 -17.16
C LYS A 52 -2.84 14.77 -18.38
N TRP A 53 -2.82 13.70 -19.16
CA TRP A 53 -2.06 13.64 -20.40
C TRP A 53 -2.73 14.60 -21.39
N VAL A 54 -2.05 15.71 -21.66
CA VAL A 54 -2.46 16.72 -22.64
C VAL A 54 -1.44 16.66 -23.77
N GLY A 55 -1.71 15.81 -24.76
CA GLY A 55 -0.78 15.57 -25.87
C GLY A 55 -0.97 14.17 -26.44
N ASP A 56 -0.93 14.05 -27.77
CA ASP A 56 -0.75 12.77 -28.44
C ASP A 56 0.74 12.51 -28.60
N ASP A 57 1.40 12.27 -27.47
CA ASP A 57 2.86 12.12 -27.39
C ASP A 57 3.30 10.70 -27.78
N LEU A 58 2.39 9.90 -28.34
CA LEU A 58 2.64 8.51 -28.71
C LEU A 58 3.79 8.40 -29.71
N LYS A 59 3.83 9.29 -30.69
CA LYS A 59 4.87 9.27 -31.73
C LYS A 59 6.25 9.60 -31.17
N GLU A 60 6.34 10.63 -30.32
CA GLU A 60 7.59 11.04 -29.67
C GLU A 60 8.10 9.95 -28.71
N CYS A 61 7.21 9.37 -27.92
CA CYS A 61 7.54 8.25 -27.03
C CYS A 61 8.07 7.04 -27.81
N LEU A 62 7.45 6.73 -28.95
CA LEU A 62 7.85 5.60 -29.79
C LEU A 62 9.23 5.83 -30.43
N GLU A 63 9.50 7.04 -30.91
CA GLU A 63 10.80 7.43 -31.46
C GLU A 63 11.92 7.35 -30.41
N ILE A 64 11.66 7.75 -29.16
CA ILE A 64 12.62 7.60 -28.04
C ILE A 64 12.89 6.12 -27.75
N VAL A 65 11.87 5.26 -27.76
CA VAL A 65 12.04 3.82 -27.54
C VAL A 65 12.85 3.20 -28.65
N GLU A 66 12.52 3.47 -29.91
CA GLU A 66 13.26 2.96 -31.06
C GLU A 66 14.72 3.42 -31.04
N SER A 67 14.97 4.68 -30.68
CA SER A 67 16.32 5.25 -30.61
C SER A 67 17.14 4.73 -29.42
N SER A 68 16.49 4.33 -28.32
CA SER A 68 17.15 3.80 -27.12
C SER A 68 17.33 2.29 -27.13
N ARG A 69 16.67 1.57 -28.05
CA ARG A 69 16.94 0.15 -28.27
C ARG A 69 18.32 0.00 -28.88
N GLY A 70 19.28 -0.43 -28.07
CA GLY A 70 20.57 -0.90 -28.57
C GLY A 70 20.38 -2.07 -29.54
N LEU A 71 21.20 -2.13 -30.60
CA LEU A 71 21.27 -3.29 -31.49
C LEU A 71 21.60 -4.52 -30.63
N ALA A 72 20.62 -5.41 -30.49
CA ALA A 72 20.84 -6.70 -29.87
C ALA A 72 21.68 -7.53 -30.85
N GLU A 73 22.98 -7.59 -30.61
CA GLU A 73 23.84 -8.56 -31.26
C GLU A 73 23.57 -9.93 -30.61
N PHE A 74 23.18 -10.91 -31.42
CA PHE A 74 22.96 -12.30 -31.02
C PHE A 74 24.10 -13.17 -31.52
#